data_AF-A0A933ZE46-F1
#
_entry.id   AF-A0A933ZE46-F1
#
_cell.length_a   1.000
_cell.length_b   1.000
_cell.length_c   1.000
_cell.angle_alpha   90.00
_cell.angle_beta   90.00
_cell.angle_gamma   90.00
#
_symmetry.space_group_name_H-M   'P 1'
#
loop_
_entity.id
_entity.type
_entity.pdbx_description
1 polymer ?
#
loop_
_entity_poly.entity_id
_entity_poly.type
_entity_poly.pdbx_seq_one_letter_code
_entity_poly.pdbx_strand_id
1 'polypeptide(L)'
;MRLTKHVALAGILLAVAADGCTHLLAIDGDYADQPTGGSAGADASSEDTGIAGSAGIANGGSAGTANGGSAGTANGGSAGTANGGSSGQGGSAGSGGSSGTGGQAGTSGQGGSTGTGGAGGTGGTAGTAGTGGSAGADAGPPVFCSSTTTLEDLVACIVGGMPKPDSNGFVVPGSQQLSDWRAMVTSMLQGACDFAPPASLSAIMTIRTFHDAGNGKNYCAAWEILDANTDGRVDHGWGTFVVNGAATQQLFHAAPHPLTDVSTETQATALFKATNAKGLVLAGAARTANSAASTCQSSYGQADVAHNATTTFQAAYEALNAHYGAQPWTAIQWHGMASSTCASEVFFTHGVTTNPAPGDKLSLLKSAMASHHSGWCLEAPGSTCAAGSPCDQVSTTNVQGRLLNGVSASGVCSQSASSYSGRFIAIEQDPNFRNAQDWIASVNEVWP
;
A
#
# COMPACT_ATOMS: atom_id res chain seq x y z
N MET A 1 -41.45 -52.11 19.19
CA MET A 1 -41.33 -53.57 18.92
C MET A 1 -40.97 -53.73 17.45
N ARG A 2 -39.84 -54.39 17.16
CA ARG A 2 -39.19 -54.58 15.83
C ARG A 2 -38.73 -53.32 15.09
N LEU A 3 -37.41 -53.21 14.88
CA LEU A 3 -36.81 -52.96 13.56
C LEU A 3 -35.28 -53.01 13.68
N THR A 4 -34.69 -54.16 13.36
CA THR A 4 -33.28 -54.28 12.99
C THR A 4 -33.22 -54.48 11.48
N LYS A 5 -32.61 -53.53 10.77
CA LYS A 5 -32.09 -53.71 9.42
C LYS A 5 -30.59 -53.46 9.47
N HIS A 6 -29.82 -54.49 9.16
CA HIS A 6 -28.40 -54.39 8.84
C HIS A 6 -28.24 -53.80 7.45
N VAL A 7 -27.33 -52.83 7.30
CA VAL A 7 -26.65 -52.53 6.04
C VAL A 7 -25.16 -52.51 6.35
N ALA A 8 -24.42 -53.37 5.67
CA ALA A 8 -22.97 -53.47 5.74
C ALA A 8 -22.35 -52.33 4.92
N LEU A 9 -21.37 -51.62 5.50
CA LEU A 9 -20.47 -50.74 4.77
C LEU A 9 -19.13 -51.46 4.59
N ALA A 10 -18.81 -51.80 3.34
CA ALA A 10 -17.48 -52.23 2.93
C ALA A 10 -16.54 -51.02 2.86
N GLY A 11 -15.30 -51.23 3.30
CA GLY A 11 -14.31 -50.19 3.46
C GLY A 11 -13.76 -49.62 2.15
N ILE A 12 -13.29 -48.38 2.24
CA ILE A 12 -12.24 -47.83 1.38
C ILE A 12 -11.16 -47.30 2.33
N LEU A 13 -10.03 -48.01 2.33
CA LEU A 13 -8.80 -47.62 3.00
C LEU A 13 -8.09 -46.63 2.07
N LEU A 14 -8.21 -45.33 2.34
CA LEU A 14 -7.43 -44.31 1.64
C LEU A 14 -6.16 -44.04 2.46
N ALA A 15 -5.02 -44.47 1.92
CA ALA A 15 -3.71 -44.11 2.44
C ALA A 15 -3.48 -42.62 2.18
N VAL A 16 -3.41 -41.82 3.24
CA VAL A 16 -2.95 -40.43 3.17
C VAL A 16 -1.44 -40.43 3.37
N ALA A 17 -0.71 -40.07 2.33
CA ALA A 17 0.70 -39.72 2.41
C ALA A 17 0.83 -38.41 3.22
N ALA A 18 1.69 -38.45 4.23
CA ALA A 18 2.00 -37.30 5.07
C ALA A 18 2.96 -36.38 4.33
N ASP A 19 2.45 -35.29 3.76
CA ASP A 19 3.25 -34.10 3.42
C ASP A 19 2.94 -33.00 4.44
N GLY A 20 3.99 -32.55 5.11
CA GLY A 20 3.95 -31.59 6.19
C GLY A 20 3.60 -30.18 5.71
N CYS A 21 2.31 -29.85 5.74
CA CYS A 21 1.84 -28.48 5.94
C CYS A 21 0.81 -28.51 7.07
N THR A 22 1.26 -28.08 8.25
CA THR A 22 0.40 -27.90 9.41
C THR A 22 -0.61 -26.83 9.08
N HIS A 23 -1.86 -27.22 8.80
CA HIS A 23 -2.99 -26.30 8.77
C HIS A 23 -3.08 -25.63 10.14
N LEU A 24 -2.72 -24.36 10.20
CA LEU A 24 -2.97 -23.51 11.35
C LEU A 24 -4.49 -23.34 11.44
N LEU A 25 -5.13 -24.04 12.39
CA LEU A 25 -6.45 -23.65 12.86
C LEU A 25 -6.29 -22.24 13.48
N ALA A 26 -6.75 -21.22 12.76
CA ALA A 26 -6.90 -19.90 13.33
C ALA A 26 -7.99 -19.97 14.42
N ILE A 27 -7.58 -19.76 15.66
CA ILE A 27 -8.49 -19.48 16.75
C ILE A 27 -8.97 -18.04 16.54
N ASP A 28 -10.28 -17.90 16.36
CA ASP A 28 -10.99 -16.62 16.23
C ASP A 28 -10.75 -15.81 17.52
N GLY A 29 -9.86 -14.83 17.44
CA GLY A 29 -9.60 -13.85 18.48
C GLY A 29 -10.19 -12.53 18.04
N ASP A 30 -11.43 -12.27 18.45
CA ASP A 30 -12.06 -10.95 18.37
C ASP A 30 -11.17 -9.92 19.08
N TYR A 31 -10.35 -9.20 18.31
CA TYR A 31 -9.60 -8.04 18.80
C TYR A 31 -10.37 -6.78 18.37
N ALA A 32 -11.47 -6.52 19.09
CA ALA A 32 -12.20 -5.27 18.98
C ALA A 32 -11.33 -4.14 19.54
N ASP A 33 -10.88 -3.26 18.66
CA ASP A 33 -10.19 -2.02 19.00
C ASP A 33 -11.20 -1.09 19.72
N GLN A 34 -11.08 -0.99 21.05
CA GLN A 34 -11.80 0.01 21.85
C GLN A 34 -10.90 1.25 21.98
N PRO A 35 -11.38 2.46 21.67
CA PRO A 35 -10.62 3.66 21.98
C PRO A 35 -10.55 3.81 23.50
N THR A 36 -9.33 3.80 24.04
CA THR A 36 -9.09 4.05 25.46
C THR A 36 -9.54 5.48 25.80
N GLY A 37 -10.52 5.55 26.71
CA GLY A 37 -11.18 6.79 27.11
C GLY A 37 -10.24 7.76 27.82
N GLY A 38 -10.28 9.02 27.38
CA GLY A 38 -9.87 10.19 28.15
C GLY A 38 -11.10 10.86 28.74
N SER A 39 -11.28 10.73 30.05
CA SER A 39 -12.31 11.38 30.84
C SER A 39 -12.02 12.87 30.99
N ALA A 40 -12.93 13.72 30.52
CA ALA A 40 -13.06 15.10 30.96
C ALA A 40 -14.49 15.30 31.44
N GLY A 41 -14.62 15.60 32.74
CA GLY A 41 -15.90 15.76 33.40
C GLY A 41 -16.63 17.02 32.95
N ALA A 42 -17.94 16.91 32.81
CA ALA A 42 -18.84 18.02 32.96
C ALA A 42 -20.06 17.55 33.76
N ASP A 43 -20.16 18.16 34.92
CA ASP A 43 -21.25 18.22 35.88
C ASP A 43 -22.56 18.68 35.23
N ALA A 44 -23.65 17.93 35.45
CA ALA A 44 -25.00 18.47 35.54
C ALA A 44 -25.93 17.44 36.19
N SER A 45 -26.35 17.76 37.40
CA SER A 45 -27.35 17.08 38.21
C SER A 45 -28.76 17.65 37.96
N SER A 46 -29.76 16.90 38.44
CA SER A 46 -31.17 17.25 38.71
C SER A 46 -32.13 17.21 37.50
N GLU A 47 -33.07 16.25 37.46
CA GLU A 47 -34.47 16.32 37.95
C GLU A 47 -35.36 17.20 37.04
N ASP A 48 -36.62 16.96 36.73
CA ASP A 48 -37.62 15.92 37.00
C ASP A 48 -38.85 16.24 36.09
N THR A 49 -39.69 15.24 35.86
CA THR A 49 -41.12 15.22 35.45
C THR A 49 -41.76 16.26 34.51
N GLY A 50 -42.56 15.77 33.54
CA GLY A 50 -43.88 16.39 33.30
C GLY A 50 -44.51 16.37 31.90
N ILE A 51 -45.35 15.35 31.66
CA ILE A 51 -46.72 15.41 31.07
C ILE A 51 -46.93 15.76 29.58
N ALA A 52 -47.83 14.93 29.01
CA ALA A 52 -48.39 14.89 27.66
C ALA A 52 -49.18 16.13 27.20
N GLY A 53 -49.30 16.29 25.87
CA GLY A 53 -50.27 17.22 25.27
C GLY A 53 -50.18 17.39 23.74
N SER A 54 -50.81 16.46 23.03
CA SER A 54 -51.70 16.60 21.86
C SER A 54 -51.56 17.76 20.84
N ALA A 55 -51.77 17.35 19.59
CA ALA A 55 -52.46 18.02 18.48
C ALA A 55 -51.65 18.97 17.57
N GLY A 56 -51.52 18.54 16.31
CA GLY A 56 -51.14 19.37 15.19
C GLY A 56 -52.31 20.03 14.46
N ILE A 57 -51.93 20.73 13.39
CA ILE A 57 -52.71 21.36 12.32
C ILE A 57 -53.28 22.75 12.63
N ALA A 58 -52.58 23.78 12.13
CA ALA A 58 -53.20 24.89 11.42
C ALA A 58 -52.21 25.56 10.47
N ASN A 59 -52.77 26.11 9.40
CA ASN A 59 -52.21 26.45 8.11
C ASN A 59 -52.13 27.99 7.93
N GLY A 60 -51.20 28.47 7.11
CA GLY A 60 -51.35 29.71 6.33
C GLY A 60 -50.81 31.02 6.91
N GLY A 61 -50.00 31.72 6.10
CA GLY A 61 -49.66 33.14 6.32
C GLY A 61 -48.49 33.65 5.48
N SER A 62 -48.82 34.22 4.31
CA SER A 62 -47.91 34.76 3.29
C SER A 62 -47.20 36.08 3.65
N ALA A 63 -46.07 36.28 2.94
CA ALA A 63 -45.56 37.51 2.32
C ALA A 63 -45.00 38.67 3.19
N GLY A 64 -43.76 39.07 2.83
CA GLY A 64 -43.16 40.34 3.26
C GLY A 64 -41.76 40.54 2.66
N THR A 65 -41.69 41.24 1.53
CA THR A 65 -40.50 41.77 0.84
C THR A 65 -39.73 42.81 1.67
N ALA A 66 -38.40 42.86 1.57
CA ALA A 66 -37.64 44.11 1.59
C ALA A 66 -36.25 43.98 0.98
N ASN A 67 -35.88 45.05 0.28
CA ASN A 67 -34.72 45.27 -0.57
C ASN A 67 -33.79 46.30 0.11
N GLY A 68 -32.50 46.33 -0.25
CA GLY A 68 -31.53 47.37 0.13
C GLY A 68 -30.31 46.82 0.89
N GLY A 69 -29.06 47.20 0.63
CA GLY A 69 -28.49 48.29 -0.15
C GLY A 69 -27.17 48.72 0.51
N SER A 70 -26.07 48.62 -0.25
CA SER A 70 -24.79 49.35 -0.26
C SER A 70 -24.08 49.96 0.99
N ALA A 71 -22.75 50.03 0.81
CA ALA A 71 -21.69 50.81 1.50
C ALA A 71 -21.04 50.08 2.68
N GLY A 72 -19.71 49.96 2.81
CA GLY A 72 -18.60 50.72 2.25
C GLY A 72 -17.86 51.41 3.40
N THR A 73 -16.69 50.90 3.78
CA THR A 73 -15.72 51.64 4.60
C THR A 73 -14.29 51.21 4.30
N ALA A 74 -13.48 52.21 3.96
CA ALA A 74 -12.03 52.21 3.85
C ALA A 74 -11.39 52.82 5.12
N ASN A 75 -10.06 52.79 5.16
CA ASN A 75 -9.09 53.31 6.16
C ASN A 75 -8.69 52.30 7.24
N GLY A 76 -7.43 52.15 7.63
CA GLY A 76 -6.16 52.81 7.29
C GLY A 76 -5.08 52.08 8.11
N GLY A 77 -3.90 51.78 7.57
CA GLY A 77 -2.75 52.66 7.68
C GLY A 77 -1.96 52.44 8.98
N SER A 78 -0.82 51.76 8.91
CA SER A 78 0.38 52.18 9.66
C SER A 78 1.64 51.55 9.08
N ALA A 79 2.54 52.45 8.69
CA ALA A 79 3.90 52.19 8.25
C ALA A 79 4.78 51.79 9.45
N GLY A 80 5.68 50.84 9.21
CA GLY A 80 6.78 50.49 10.10
C GLY A 80 8.07 50.40 9.28
N THR A 81 8.99 51.27 9.62
CA THR A 81 10.28 51.62 9.02
C THR A 81 11.28 50.48 8.79
N ALA A 82 12.12 50.70 7.77
CA ALA A 82 13.31 49.93 7.40
C ALA A 82 14.50 50.06 8.36
N ASN A 83 15.33 49.01 8.37
CA ASN A 83 16.80 48.95 8.57
C ASN A 83 17.16 47.45 8.44
N GLY A 84 18.16 46.95 7.72
CA GLY A 84 19.41 47.49 7.20
C GLY A 84 20.51 46.44 7.47
N GLY A 85 21.27 46.03 6.43
CA GLY A 85 22.48 45.20 6.53
C GLY A 85 22.25 43.68 6.47
N SER A 86 23.08 42.84 5.86
CA SER A 86 24.38 43.03 5.21
C SER A 86 24.67 41.80 4.34
N SER A 87 25.28 42.03 3.17
CA SER A 87 25.88 41.03 2.29
C SER A 87 26.96 40.21 3.00
N GLY A 88 26.82 38.88 2.99
CA GLY A 88 27.85 37.91 3.36
C GLY A 88 28.48 37.28 2.12
N GLN A 89 29.80 37.37 2.04
CA GLN A 89 30.66 36.94 0.93
C GLN A 89 30.71 35.42 0.75
N GLY A 90 31.06 35.01 -0.47
CA GLY A 90 31.29 33.64 -0.89
C GLY A 90 32.46 32.92 -0.19
N GLY A 91 32.40 31.59 -0.26
CA GLY A 91 33.46 30.67 0.14
C GLY A 91 33.53 29.49 -0.83
N SER A 92 34.54 29.55 -1.70
CA SER A 92 35.45 28.49 -2.16
C SER A 92 34.91 27.14 -2.63
N ALA A 93 35.12 26.88 -3.92
CA ALA A 93 35.16 25.55 -4.53
C ALA A 93 36.29 24.69 -3.94
N GLY A 94 35.98 23.44 -3.58
CA GLY A 94 36.96 22.41 -3.23
C GLY A 94 37.67 21.89 -4.48
N SER A 95 38.99 21.93 -4.44
CA SER A 95 39.94 21.46 -5.45
C SER A 95 39.97 19.92 -5.57
N GLY A 96 40.17 19.45 -6.80
CA GLY A 96 40.21 18.04 -7.17
C GLY A 96 41.37 17.23 -6.60
N GLY A 97 41.12 15.93 -6.43
CA GLY A 97 42.09 14.92 -6.04
C GLY A 97 42.91 14.41 -7.23
N SER A 98 44.22 14.61 -7.10
CA SER A 98 45.39 13.90 -7.63
C SER A 98 45.21 12.73 -8.61
N SER A 99 45.80 12.90 -9.80
CA SER A 99 46.18 11.88 -10.77
C SER A 99 47.32 10.98 -10.25
N GLY A 100 47.28 9.70 -10.65
CA GLY A 100 48.18 8.63 -10.24
C GLY A 100 49.67 8.81 -10.60
N THR A 101 50.48 8.07 -9.84
CA THR A 101 51.94 8.01 -9.88
C THR A 101 52.51 7.43 -11.17
N GLY A 102 53.62 8.01 -11.63
CA GLY A 102 54.28 7.70 -12.90
C GLY A 102 54.94 6.32 -12.99
N GLY A 103 54.89 5.76 -14.19
CA GLY A 103 55.70 4.62 -14.62
C GLY A 103 57.09 5.06 -15.07
N GLN A 104 58.07 4.19 -14.82
CA GLN A 104 59.51 4.42 -14.89
C GLN A 104 60.05 4.67 -16.31
N ALA A 105 61.09 5.51 -16.40
CA ALA A 105 61.88 5.71 -17.60
C ALA A 105 62.77 4.49 -17.88
N GLY A 106 62.67 3.95 -19.11
CA GLY A 106 63.55 2.91 -19.64
C GLY A 106 64.96 3.43 -19.94
N THR A 107 65.92 2.53 -19.85
CA THR A 107 67.37 2.73 -19.99
C THR A 107 67.78 3.15 -21.41
N SER A 108 68.78 4.05 -21.49
CA SER A 108 69.40 4.49 -22.74
C SER A 108 70.30 3.40 -23.35
N GLY A 109 69.97 2.95 -24.56
CA GLY A 109 70.80 2.06 -25.38
C GLY A 109 71.94 2.80 -26.08
N GLN A 110 73.12 2.16 -26.11
CA GLN A 110 74.29 2.59 -26.90
C GLN A 110 74.07 2.31 -28.39
N GLY A 111 74.49 3.25 -29.22
CA GLY A 111 74.43 3.16 -30.68
C GLY A 111 75.46 2.18 -31.25
N GLY A 112 74.97 1.26 -32.09
CA GLY A 112 75.76 0.43 -32.99
C GLY A 112 75.27 0.62 -34.43
N SER A 113 76.20 0.83 -35.35
CA SER A 113 76.00 1.18 -36.75
C SER A 113 75.77 -0.03 -37.67
N THR A 114 74.85 0.17 -38.62
CA THR A 114 74.76 -0.38 -40.00
C THR A 114 74.84 -1.89 -40.24
N GLY A 115 73.74 -2.45 -40.77
CA GLY A 115 73.70 -3.75 -41.43
C GLY A 115 72.38 -3.98 -42.17
N THR A 116 72.47 -4.43 -43.40
CA THR A 116 71.48 -4.47 -44.49
C THR A 116 70.32 -5.47 -44.36
N GLY A 117 69.15 -5.07 -44.88
CA GLY A 117 68.26 -5.85 -45.77
C GLY A 117 67.74 -7.22 -45.32
N GLY A 118 66.43 -7.28 -45.04
CA GLY A 118 65.67 -8.53 -45.02
C GLY A 118 64.18 -8.25 -45.19
N ALA A 119 63.61 -8.65 -46.33
CA ALA A 119 62.17 -8.63 -46.57
C ALA A 119 61.50 -9.67 -45.66
N GLY A 120 60.47 -9.26 -44.91
CA GLY A 120 59.79 -10.13 -43.95
C GLY A 120 58.28 -9.97 -43.96
N GLY A 121 57.61 -11.02 -44.45
CA GLY A 121 56.41 -11.63 -43.85
C GLY A 121 55.10 -10.85 -43.86
N THR A 122 54.14 -11.33 -44.66
CA THR A 122 52.71 -11.07 -44.49
C THR A 122 52.25 -11.38 -43.07
N GLY A 123 51.63 -10.40 -42.40
CA GLY A 123 51.11 -10.53 -41.04
C GLY A 123 50.05 -11.63 -40.95
N GLY A 124 50.27 -12.58 -40.04
CA GLY A 124 49.23 -13.51 -39.61
C GLY A 124 48.18 -12.76 -38.78
N THR A 125 46.91 -12.99 -39.09
CA THR A 125 45.77 -12.53 -38.28
C THR A 125 45.85 -13.15 -36.89
N ALA A 126 45.77 -12.31 -35.86
CA ALA A 126 45.66 -12.75 -34.47
C ALA A 126 44.42 -13.63 -34.30
N GLY A 127 44.59 -14.80 -33.69
CA GLY A 127 43.49 -15.68 -33.35
C GLY A 127 42.52 -15.00 -32.39
N THR A 128 41.22 -15.15 -32.67
CA THR A 128 40.13 -14.78 -31.76
C THR A 128 40.34 -15.46 -30.41
N ALA A 129 40.41 -14.66 -29.35
CA ALA A 129 40.39 -15.16 -27.98
C ALA A 129 39.13 -16.02 -27.78
N GLY A 130 39.33 -17.22 -27.24
CA GLY A 130 38.24 -18.13 -26.92
C GLY A 130 37.26 -17.46 -25.96
N THR A 131 35.97 -17.59 -26.24
CA THR A 131 34.89 -17.24 -25.32
C THR A 131 35.09 -18.06 -24.05
N GLY A 132 35.54 -17.40 -22.98
CA GLY A 132 35.58 -17.99 -21.64
C GLY A 132 34.18 -18.50 -21.31
N GLY A 133 34.11 -19.77 -20.91
CA GLY A 133 32.86 -20.41 -20.51
C GLY A 133 32.19 -19.61 -19.40
N SER A 134 30.87 -19.48 -19.50
CA SER A 134 30.01 -18.93 -18.46
C SER A 134 30.29 -19.66 -17.15
N ALA A 135 30.99 -18.98 -16.23
CA ALA A 135 31.02 -19.40 -14.84
C ALA A 135 29.57 -19.53 -14.38
N GLY A 136 29.25 -20.68 -13.78
CA GLY A 136 27.91 -20.98 -13.29
C GLY A 136 27.40 -19.83 -12.43
N ALA A 137 26.14 -19.48 -12.62
CA ALA A 137 25.45 -18.51 -11.78
C ALA A 137 25.69 -18.90 -10.32
N ASP A 138 26.46 -18.07 -9.60
CA ASP A 138 26.48 -18.09 -8.16
C ASP A 138 25.02 -18.00 -7.73
N ALA A 139 24.50 -19.10 -7.17
CA ALA A 139 23.21 -19.07 -6.52
C ALA A 139 23.36 -18.05 -5.39
N GLY A 140 22.85 -16.84 -5.63
CA GLY A 140 22.82 -15.79 -4.64
C GLY A 140 22.18 -16.30 -3.34
N PRO A 141 22.31 -15.55 -2.23
CA PRO A 141 21.71 -15.95 -0.97
C PRO A 141 20.24 -16.34 -1.16
N PRO A 142 19.77 -17.41 -0.51
CA PRO A 142 18.40 -17.89 -0.66
C PRO A 142 17.45 -16.74 -0.37
N VAL A 143 16.60 -16.42 -1.36
CA VAL A 143 15.62 -15.35 -1.23
C VAL A 143 14.47 -15.87 -0.38
N PHE A 144 14.10 -15.14 0.68
CA PHE A 144 12.88 -15.42 1.44
C PHE A 144 11.69 -15.61 0.48
N CYS A 145 10.93 -16.71 0.66
CA CYS A 145 9.84 -17.13 -0.22
C CYS A 145 10.23 -17.50 -1.68
N SER A 146 11.47 -17.95 -1.94
CA SER A 146 11.95 -18.29 -3.30
C SER A 146 11.32 -19.53 -3.95
N SER A 147 10.72 -20.44 -3.18
CA SER A 147 10.15 -21.70 -3.70
C SER A 147 8.70 -21.58 -4.17
N THR A 148 8.09 -20.41 -4.01
CA THR A 148 6.69 -20.17 -4.36
C THR A 148 6.52 -20.05 -5.87
N THR A 149 5.47 -20.65 -6.42
CA THR A 149 5.20 -20.67 -7.87
C THR A 149 3.91 -19.95 -8.25
N THR A 150 3.03 -19.68 -7.29
CA THR A 150 1.83 -18.84 -7.49
C THR A 150 1.97 -17.54 -6.69
N LEU A 151 1.31 -16.48 -7.15
CA LEU A 151 1.38 -15.19 -6.46
C LEU A 151 0.70 -15.26 -5.08
N GLU A 152 -0.35 -16.07 -4.93
CA GLU A 152 -1.01 -16.35 -3.66
C GLU A 152 -0.05 -17.03 -2.68
N ASP A 153 0.70 -18.04 -3.10
CA ASP A 153 1.69 -18.70 -2.25
C ASP A 153 2.83 -17.76 -1.86
N LEU A 154 3.26 -16.90 -2.79
CA LEU A 154 4.26 -15.86 -2.50
C LEU A 154 3.73 -14.92 -1.41
N VAL A 155 2.52 -14.39 -1.58
CA VAL A 155 1.90 -13.47 -0.61
C VAL A 155 1.69 -14.17 0.74
N ALA A 156 1.19 -15.41 0.75
CA ALA A 156 0.98 -16.19 1.97
C ALA A 156 2.31 -16.42 2.72
N CYS A 157 3.38 -16.74 1.99
CA CYS A 157 4.72 -16.88 2.58
C CYS A 157 5.22 -15.55 3.17
N ILE A 158 5.08 -14.43 2.43
CA ILE A 158 5.47 -13.11 2.90
C ILE A 158 4.71 -12.74 4.18
N VAL A 159 3.39 -12.88 4.18
CA VAL A 159 2.51 -12.60 5.33
C VAL A 159 2.87 -13.49 6.53
N GLY A 160 3.22 -14.75 6.27
CA GLY A 160 3.75 -15.68 7.27
C GLY A 160 4.95 -15.10 8.03
N GLY A 161 5.91 -14.51 7.30
CA GLY A 161 7.14 -13.91 7.84
C GLY A 161 7.04 -12.46 8.31
N MET A 162 5.90 -11.78 8.22
CA MET A 162 5.79 -10.39 8.67
C MET A 162 5.95 -10.24 10.21
N PRO A 163 6.50 -9.12 10.70
CA PRO A 163 6.42 -8.72 12.11
C PRO A 163 4.98 -8.77 12.63
N LYS A 164 4.79 -9.48 13.73
CA LYS A 164 3.47 -9.75 14.36
C LYS A 164 3.12 -8.65 15.36
N PRO A 165 1.86 -8.59 15.83
CA PRO A 165 1.49 -7.70 16.93
C PRO A 165 2.48 -7.78 18.10
N ASP A 166 2.82 -6.63 18.65
CA ASP A 166 3.68 -6.47 19.85
C ASP A 166 5.13 -6.97 19.71
N SER A 167 5.58 -7.33 18.51
CA SER A 167 6.94 -7.83 18.26
C SER A 167 8.03 -6.76 18.33
N ASN A 168 7.67 -5.49 18.18
CA ASN A 168 8.56 -4.36 17.88
C ASN A 168 9.44 -4.59 16.64
N GLY A 169 8.98 -5.41 15.70
CA GLY A 169 9.74 -5.79 14.50
C GLY A 169 9.59 -4.87 13.29
N PHE A 170 8.71 -3.86 13.32
CA PHE A 170 8.68 -2.87 12.25
C PHE A 170 9.83 -1.86 12.42
N VAL A 171 10.60 -1.63 11.36
CA VAL A 171 11.70 -0.68 11.34
C VAL A 171 11.33 0.50 10.44
N VAL A 172 11.30 1.70 11.00
CA VAL A 172 11.01 2.93 10.24
C VAL A 172 12.08 3.14 9.16
N PRO A 173 11.70 3.23 7.87
CA PRO A 173 12.67 3.50 6.81
C PRO A 173 13.26 4.91 6.93
N GLY A 174 14.57 5.03 6.68
CA GLY A 174 15.26 6.31 6.57
C GLY A 174 14.91 7.07 5.29
N SER A 175 15.23 8.36 5.24
CA SER A 175 14.90 9.23 4.09
C SER A 175 15.48 8.76 2.77
N GLN A 176 16.73 8.26 2.77
CA GLN A 176 17.35 7.67 1.58
C GLN A 176 16.61 6.41 1.12
N GLN A 177 16.22 5.53 2.05
CA GLN A 177 15.48 4.31 1.74
C GLN A 177 14.09 4.61 1.16
N LEU A 178 13.38 5.61 1.70
CA LEU A 178 12.11 6.07 1.13
C LEU A 178 12.29 6.65 -0.29
N SER A 179 13.38 7.41 -0.52
CA SER A 179 13.69 7.95 -1.85
C SER A 179 14.00 6.85 -2.86
N ASP A 180 14.83 5.89 -2.47
CA ASP A 180 15.21 4.76 -3.31
C ASP A 180 14.03 3.82 -3.57
N TRP A 181 13.14 3.66 -2.58
CA TRP A 181 11.90 2.91 -2.74
C TRP A 181 10.97 3.58 -3.76
N ARG A 182 10.77 4.91 -3.67
CA ARG A 182 10.00 5.67 -4.67
C ARG A 182 10.58 5.54 -6.07
N ALA A 183 11.90 5.59 -6.21
CA ALA A 183 12.58 5.40 -7.49
C ALA A 183 12.37 3.99 -8.04
N MET A 184 12.49 2.96 -7.19
CA MET A 184 12.25 1.57 -7.58
C MET A 184 10.79 1.35 -8.04
N VAL A 185 9.81 1.84 -7.28
CA VAL A 185 8.38 1.79 -7.66
C VAL A 185 8.13 2.51 -8.98
N THR A 186 8.75 3.69 -9.18
CA THR A 186 8.64 4.45 -10.43
C THR A 186 9.16 3.65 -11.63
N SER A 187 10.31 2.99 -11.50
CA SER A 187 10.88 2.13 -12.53
C SER A 187 9.95 0.95 -12.87
N MET A 188 9.36 0.32 -11.84
CA MET A 188 8.39 -0.77 -12.03
C MET A 188 7.15 -0.31 -12.80
N LEU A 189 6.61 0.86 -12.47
CA LEU A 189 5.46 1.45 -13.17
C LEU A 189 5.79 1.77 -14.63
N GLN A 190 7.05 2.13 -14.92
CA GLN A 190 7.57 2.36 -16.28
C GLN A 190 7.90 1.05 -17.05
N GLY A 191 7.68 -0.12 -16.43
CA GLY A 191 7.85 -1.42 -17.05
C GLY A 191 9.24 -2.05 -16.89
N ALA A 192 10.13 -1.43 -16.10
CA ALA A 192 11.41 -2.04 -15.77
C ALA A 192 11.24 -3.11 -14.69
N CYS A 193 11.87 -4.26 -14.88
CA CYS A 193 11.97 -5.32 -13.90
C CYS A 193 13.37 -5.96 -13.92
N ASP A 194 13.67 -6.82 -12.95
CA ASP A 194 14.93 -7.58 -12.87
C ASP A 194 16.20 -6.69 -12.80
N PHE A 195 16.08 -5.49 -12.24
CA PHE A 195 17.22 -4.60 -11.99
C PHE A 195 17.72 -4.72 -10.54
N ALA A 196 18.99 -4.39 -10.31
CA ALA A 196 19.54 -4.37 -8.96
C ALA A 196 18.86 -3.25 -8.14
N PRO A 197 18.29 -3.55 -6.95
CA PRO A 197 17.79 -2.49 -6.07
C PRO A 197 18.89 -1.49 -5.73
N PRO A 198 18.54 -0.22 -5.47
CA PRO A 198 19.50 0.78 -5.00
C PRO A 198 20.25 0.31 -3.74
N ALA A 199 21.46 0.84 -3.51
CA ALA A 199 22.35 0.36 -2.45
C ALA A 199 21.74 0.38 -1.03
N SER A 200 20.84 1.34 -0.74
CA SER A 200 20.17 1.36 0.58
C SER A 200 19.11 0.27 0.75
N LEU A 201 18.71 -0.41 -0.33
CA LEU A 201 17.68 -1.43 -0.37
C LEU A 201 18.21 -2.81 -0.78
N SER A 202 19.39 -2.91 -1.39
CA SER A 202 19.87 -4.15 -2.03
C SER A 202 20.08 -5.34 -1.09
N ALA A 203 20.28 -5.08 0.20
CA ALA A 203 20.35 -6.12 1.22
C ALA A 203 18.98 -6.45 1.85
N ILE A 204 17.96 -5.62 1.62
CA ILE A 204 16.68 -5.65 2.32
C ILE A 204 15.56 -6.13 1.40
N MET A 205 15.53 -5.64 0.16
CA MET A 205 14.48 -5.89 -0.82
C MET A 205 15.04 -6.65 -2.01
N THR A 206 14.19 -7.43 -2.65
CA THR A 206 14.40 -7.93 -4.01
C THR A 206 13.40 -7.30 -4.96
N ILE A 207 13.75 -7.28 -6.25
CA ILE A 207 12.82 -7.02 -7.34
C ILE A 207 13.12 -8.00 -8.47
N ARG A 208 12.10 -8.74 -8.91
CA ARG A 208 12.25 -9.69 -10.01
C ARG A 208 10.94 -9.92 -10.76
N THR A 209 11.07 -10.41 -11.97
CA THR A 209 9.97 -11.02 -12.71
C THR A 209 9.55 -12.30 -11.97
N PHE A 210 8.30 -12.33 -11.53
CA PHE A 210 7.65 -13.46 -10.92
C PHE A 210 6.70 -14.10 -11.93
N HIS A 211 6.98 -15.36 -12.30
CA HIS A 211 6.10 -16.15 -13.15
C HIS A 211 5.06 -16.87 -12.28
N ASP A 212 3.79 -16.49 -12.41
CA ASP A 212 2.69 -17.11 -11.67
C ASP A 212 2.18 -18.33 -12.42
N ALA A 213 2.52 -19.52 -11.92
CA ALA A 213 2.09 -20.81 -12.48
C ALA A 213 0.57 -21.01 -12.42
N GLY A 214 -0.14 -20.29 -11.56
CA GLY A 214 -1.60 -20.38 -11.42
C GLY A 214 -2.37 -19.74 -12.57
N ASN A 215 -1.77 -18.79 -13.29
CA ASN A 215 -2.42 -18.17 -14.45
C ASN A 215 -1.49 -17.89 -15.66
N GLY A 216 -0.23 -18.32 -15.58
CA GLY A 216 0.78 -18.17 -16.62
C GLY A 216 1.27 -16.75 -16.86
N LYS A 217 0.87 -15.76 -16.04
CA LYS A 217 1.28 -14.36 -16.20
C LYS A 217 2.65 -14.11 -15.55
N ASN A 218 3.32 -13.08 -16.06
CA ASN A 218 4.52 -12.53 -15.44
C ASN A 218 4.17 -11.21 -14.74
N TYR A 219 4.59 -11.07 -13.49
CA TYR A 219 4.49 -9.83 -12.73
C TYR A 219 5.88 -9.31 -12.39
N CYS A 220 6.02 -7.99 -12.27
CA CYS A 220 7.19 -7.43 -11.62
C CYS A 220 6.90 -7.28 -10.13
N ALA A 221 7.57 -8.05 -9.29
CA ALA A 221 7.32 -8.09 -7.86
C ALA A 221 8.54 -7.61 -7.08
N ALA A 222 8.32 -6.74 -6.10
CA ALA A 222 9.32 -6.30 -5.14
C ALA A 222 8.83 -6.54 -3.71
N TRP A 223 9.65 -7.20 -2.89
CA TRP A 223 9.34 -7.53 -1.50
C TRP A 223 10.60 -7.67 -0.66
N GLU A 224 10.42 -7.70 0.65
CA GLU A 224 11.50 -7.82 1.62
C GLU A 224 12.02 -9.27 1.71
N ILE A 225 13.35 -9.39 1.75
CA ILE A 225 14.06 -10.68 1.75
C ILE A 225 15.01 -10.85 2.93
N LEU A 226 15.23 -9.78 3.70
CA LEU A 226 16.20 -9.80 4.79
C LEU A 226 15.60 -10.49 6.02
N ASP A 227 16.22 -11.61 6.36
CA ASP A 227 16.04 -12.39 7.57
C ASP A 227 17.45 -12.66 8.15
N ALA A 228 18.05 -11.64 8.75
CA ALA A 228 19.44 -11.68 9.22
C ALA A 228 19.61 -12.60 10.43
N ASN A 229 18.54 -12.78 11.22
CA ASN A 229 18.54 -13.60 12.41
C ASN A 229 18.11 -15.06 12.13
N THR A 230 17.66 -15.37 10.91
CA THR A 230 17.22 -16.69 10.41
C THR A 230 16.03 -17.28 11.18
N ASP A 231 15.15 -16.43 11.70
CA ASP A 231 13.96 -16.84 12.45
C ASP A 231 12.73 -17.10 11.55
N GLY A 232 12.89 -16.97 10.23
CA GLY A 232 11.85 -17.15 9.23
C GLY A 232 10.96 -15.92 9.07
N ARG A 233 11.41 -14.75 9.53
CA ARG A 233 10.68 -13.48 9.45
C ARG A 233 11.53 -12.41 8.80
N VAL A 234 10.86 -11.43 8.22
CA VAL A 234 11.52 -10.26 7.67
C VAL A 234 11.84 -9.26 8.79
N ASP A 235 13.00 -8.62 8.71
CA ASP A 235 13.55 -7.80 9.79
C ASP A 235 13.02 -6.35 9.86
N HIS A 236 12.39 -5.84 8.80
CA HIS A 236 11.96 -4.44 8.71
C HIS A 236 10.45 -4.24 8.56
N GLY A 237 9.75 -5.19 7.93
CA GLY A 237 8.31 -5.10 7.70
C GLY A 237 7.90 -4.04 6.66
N TRP A 238 8.67 -3.93 5.56
CA TRP A 238 8.47 -2.91 4.51
C TRP A 238 7.50 -3.31 3.40
N GLY A 239 7.02 -4.54 3.39
CA GLY A 239 5.87 -4.95 2.59
C GLY A 239 6.21 -5.35 1.17
N THR A 240 5.23 -5.21 0.29
CA THR A 240 5.29 -5.76 -1.07
C THR A 240 4.61 -4.84 -2.07
N PHE A 241 5.23 -4.70 -3.23
CA PHE A 241 4.69 -3.98 -4.37
C PHE A 241 4.78 -4.85 -5.62
N VAL A 242 3.67 -5.01 -6.34
CA VAL A 242 3.61 -5.84 -7.56
C VAL A 242 2.99 -5.03 -8.68
N VAL A 243 3.55 -5.14 -9.88
CA VAL A 243 3.03 -4.54 -11.11
C VAL A 243 2.75 -5.62 -12.14
N ASN A 244 1.57 -5.54 -12.75
CA ASN A 244 1.23 -6.28 -13.95
C ASN A 244 1.56 -5.41 -15.18
N GLY A 245 2.59 -5.81 -15.93
CA GLY A 245 3.00 -5.13 -17.16
C GLY A 245 1.95 -5.21 -18.28
N ALA A 246 1.11 -6.24 -18.26
CA ALA A 246 0.05 -6.50 -19.24
C ALA A 246 -1.34 -6.08 -18.75
N ALA A 247 -1.40 -5.23 -17.71
CA ALA A 247 -2.67 -4.75 -17.15
C ALA A 247 -3.48 -3.95 -18.18
N THR A 248 -4.80 -4.16 -18.15
CA THR A 248 -5.77 -3.40 -18.96
C THR A 248 -6.46 -2.32 -18.14
N GLN A 249 -6.42 -2.44 -16.81
CA GLN A 249 -7.09 -1.53 -15.89
C GLN A 249 -6.07 -0.73 -15.07
N GLN A 250 -6.22 0.59 -15.01
CA GLN A 250 -5.44 1.47 -14.12
C GLN A 250 -5.99 1.41 -12.68
N LEU A 251 -6.09 0.18 -12.17
CA LEU A 251 -6.64 -0.19 -10.88
C LEU A 251 -5.52 -0.78 -10.00
N PHE A 252 -5.50 -0.39 -8.73
CA PHE A 252 -4.61 -0.94 -7.73
C PHE A 252 -5.43 -1.51 -6.57
N HIS A 253 -5.07 -2.70 -6.13
CA HIS A 253 -5.62 -3.29 -4.91
C HIS A 253 -4.58 -3.20 -3.80
N ALA A 254 -5.00 -2.91 -2.59
CA ALA A 254 -4.09 -2.79 -1.47
C ALA A 254 -4.67 -3.36 -0.18
N ALA A 255 -3.81 -3.99 0.63
CA ALA A 255 -4.14 -4.43 1.97
C ALA A 255 -3.17 -3.76 2.96
N PRO A 256 -3.60 -2.68 3.64
CA PRO A 256 -2.76 -1.96 4.60
C PRO A 256 -2.58 -2.75 5.92
N HIS A 257 -3.44 -3.72 6.23
CA HIS A 257 -3.40 -4.46 7.49
C HIS A 257 -3.49 -5.98 7.31
N PRO A 258 -2.60 -6.62 6.52
CA PRO A 258 -2.71 -8.02 6.12
C PRO A 258 -2.69 -9.05 7.26
N LEU A 259 -2.26 -8.66 8.47
CA LEU A 259 -2.26 -9.53 9.67
C LEU A 259 -3.37 -9.20 10.67
N THR A 260 -3.95 -8.00 10.60
CA THR A 260 -4.97 -7.53 11.55
C THR A 260 -6.35 -7.62 10.92
N ASP A 261 -6.46 -7.21 9.66
CA ASP A 261 -7.66 -7.31 8.86
C ASP A 261 -7.60 -8.63 8.08
N VAL A 262 -7.63 -9.74 8.81
CA VAL A 262 -7.36 -11.09 8.29
C VAL A 262 -8.16 -11.36 7.00
N SER A 263 -7.49 -11.96 6.01
CA SER A 263 -7.97 -12.28 4.66
C SER A 263 -7.98 -11.13 3.66
N THR A 264 -7.75 -9.88 4.07
CA THR A 264 -7.68 -8.75 3.11
C THR A 264 -6.50 -8.88 2.14
N GLU A 265 -5.40 -9.49 2.56
CA GLU A 265 -4.23 -9.77 1.74
C GLU A 265 -4.52 -10.81 0.66
N THR A 266 -5.21 -11.89 1.04
CA THR A 266 -5.68 -12.91 0.10
C THR A 266 -6.73 -12.33 -0.85
N GLN A 267 -7.64 -11.51 -0.33
CA GLN A 267 -8.68 -10.82 -1.11
C GLN A 267 -8.06 -9.89 -2.16
N ALA A 268 -7.16 -9.01 -1.74
CA ALA A 268 -6.50 -8.04 -2.60
C ALA A 268 -5.67 -8.74 -3.70
N THR A 269 -4.98 -9.82 -3.36
CA THR A 269 -4.17 -10.61 -4.30
C THR A 269 -5.03 -11.32 -5.34
N ALA A 270 -6.11 -11.98 -4.92
CA ALA A 270 -7.03 -12.66 -5.82
C ALA A 270 -7.73 -11.66 -6.77
N LEU A 271 -8.16 -10.50 -6.25
CA LEU A 271 -8.77 -9.45 -7.07
C LEU A 271 -7.76 -8.89 -8.08
N PHE A 272 -6.54 -8.57 -7.65
CA PHE A 272 -5.48 -8.11 -8.55
C PHE A 272 -5.28 -9.03 -9.76
N LYS A 273 -5.27 -10.35 -9.53
CA LYS A 273 -5.15 -11.34 -10.60
C LYS A 273 -6.38 -11.42 -11.49
N ALA A 274 -7.57 -11.46 -10.89
CA ALA A 274 -8.83 -11.70 -11.57
C ALA A 274 -9.35 -10.50 -12.36
N THR A 275 -8.94 -9.29 -11.98
CA THR A 275 -9.36 -8.03 -12.63
C THR A 275 -8.29 -7.50 -13.60
N ASN A 276 -7.18 -8.22 -13.79
CA ASN A 276 -6.07 -7.74 -14.62
C ASN A 276 -5.62 -6.31 -14.25
N ALA A 277 -5.70 -6.00 -12.96
CA ALA A 277 -5.34 -4.71 -12.37
C ALA A 277 -3.85 -4.38 -12.60
N LYS A 278 -3.51 -3.10 -12.48
CA LYS A 278 -2.16 -2.59 -12.70
C LYS A 278 -1.20 -2.95 -11.59
N GLY A 279 -1.66 -2.95 -10.33
CA GLY A 279 -0.77 -3.30 -9.22
C GLY A 279 -1.44 -3.75 -7.94
N LEU A 280 -0.60 -4.30 -7.07
CA LEU A 280 -0.91 -4.76 -5.71
C LEU A 280 0.05 -4.10 -4.72
N VAL A 281 -0.47 -3.60 -3.60
CA VAL A 281 0.34 -2.99 -2.53
C VAL A 281 -0.03 -3.63 -1.20
N LEU A 282 0.93 -4.26 -0.52
CA LEU A 282 0.72 -4.90 0.78
C LEU A 282 1.62 -4.25 1.82
N ALA A 283 1.07 -3.95 3.00
CA ALA A 283 1.90 -3.60 4.15
C ALA A 283 2.77 -4.79 4.57
N GLY A 284 3.88 -4.52 5.26
CA GLY A 284 4.83 -5.56 5.64
C GLY A 284 4.81 -5.98 7.10
N ALA A 285 3.92 -5.42 7.91
CA ALA A 285 3.83 -5.69 9.33
C ALA A 285 2.38 -5.60 9.82
N ALA A 286 2.09 -6.19 10.98
CA ALA A 286 0.87 -5.89 11.70
C ALA A 286 0.84 -4.39 12.07
N ARG A 287 -0.34 -3.75 12.03
CA ARG A 287 -0.47 -2.32 12.38
C ARG A 287 -0.05 -2.03 13.83
N THR A 288 -0.19 -3.03 14.70
CA THR A 288 0.22 -3.04 16.11
C THR A 288 1.59 -3.70 16.34
N ALA A 289 2.42 -3.87 15.30
CA ALA A 289 3.72 -4.53 15.47
C ALA A 289 4.62 -3.80 16.48
N ASN A 290 4.52 -2.48 16.59
CA ASN A 290 5.34 -1.68 17.49
C ASN A 290 4.49 -0.99 18.56
N SER A 291 5.03 -0.95 19.77
CA SER A 291 4.46 -0.19 20.90
C SER A 291 4.59 1.34 20.74
N ALA A 292 5.55 1.79 19.92
CA ALA A 292 5.73 3.20 19.62
C ALA A 292 4.55 3.74 18.81
N ALA A 293 4.14 4.98 19.11
CA ALA A 293 3.12 5.68 18.35
C ALA A 293 3.65 6.17 16.99
N SER A 294 2.75 6.32 16.01
CA SER A 294 3.02 6.99 14.75
C SER A 294 3.42 8.45 15.00
N THR A 295 4.50 8.88 14.36
CA THR A 295 4.94 10.29 14.38
C THR A 295 4.04 11.20 13.56
N CYS A 296 3.18 10.62 12.72
CA CYS A 296 2.24 11.34 11.87
C CYS A 296 0.91 11.56 12.59
N GLN A 297 0.38 10.52 13.24
CA GLN A 297 -0.88 10.56 13.99
C GLN A 297 -0.73 9.73 15.27
N SER A 298 -0.46 10.39 16.40
CA SER A 298 -0.02 9.75 17.65
C SER A 298 -1.04 8.82 18.32
N SER A 299 -2.31 8.84 17.88
CA SER A 299 -3.34 7.90 18.34
C SER A 299 -3.20 6.50 17.73
N TYR A 300 -2.30 6.32 16.75
CA TYR A 300 -2.09 5.07 16.03
C TYR A 300 -0.66 4.55 16.24
N GLY A 301 -0.46 3.26 15.96
CA GLY A 301 0.86 2.61 16.05
C GLY A 301 1.83 3.06 14.96
N GLN A 302 3.12 3.00 15.23
CA GLN A 302 4.17 3.36 14.27
C GLN A 302 4.17 2.45 13.02
N ALA A 303 3.72 1.20 13.16
CA ALA A 303 3.61 0.25 12.06
C ALA A 303 2.28 0.36 11.27
N ASP A 304 1.34 1.19 11.74
CA ASP A 304 0.07 1.42 11.05
C ASP A 304 0.29 2.30 9.81
N VAL A 305 0.35 1.65 8.65
CA VAL A 305 0.65 2.32 7.38
C VAL A 305 -0.48 3.24 6.90
N ALA A 306 -1.71 3.02 7.34
CA ALA A 306 -2.84 3.90 7.02
C ALA A 306 -2.75 5.22 7.78
N HIS A 307 -2.05 5.24 8.93
CA HIS A 307 -1.94 6.38 9.83
C HIS A 307 -0.50 6.87 10.03
N ASN A 308 0.45 6.40 9.21
CA ASN A 308 1.85 6.81 9.24
C ASN A 308 2.41 7.11 7.84
N ALA A 309 2.85 8.35 7.64
CA ALA A 309 3.45 8.80 6.39
C ALA A 309 4.92 8.37 6.18
N THR A 310 5.61 7.90 7.23
CA THR A 310 7.01 7.46 7.15
C THR A 310 7.08 5.94 6.95
N THR A 311 6.49 5.45 5.87
CA THR A 311 6.42 4.03 5.52
C THR A 311 6.70 3.83 4.03
N THR A 312 7.21 2.65 3.65
CA THR A 312 7.34 2.27 2.24
C THR A 312 5.97 2.19 1.55
N PHE A 313 4.92 1.85 2.29
CA PHE A 313 3.54 1.85 1.81
C PHE A 313 3.11 3.26 1.37
N GLN A 314 3.28 4.28 2.23
CA GLN A 314 3.02 5.67 1.85
C GLN A 314 3.91 6.11 0.68
N ALA A 315 5.20 5.78 0.71
CA ALA A 315 6.13 6.11 -0.37
C ALA A 315 5.73 5.51 -1.72
N ALA A 316 5.14 4.30 -1.74
CA ALA A 316 4.56 3.73 -2.96
C ALA A 316 3.40 4.59 -3.50
N TYR A 317 2.52 5.09 -2.63
CA TYR A 317 1.43 5.99 -3.02
C TYR A 317 1.92 7.36 -3.50
N GLU A 318 3.01 7.89 -2.95
CA GLU A 318 3.66 9.10 -3.46
C GLU A 318 4.20 8.89 -4.88
N ALA A 319 4.86 7.75 -5.12
CA ALA A 319 5.35 7.38 -6.45
C ALA A 319 4.20 7.17 -7.45
N LEU A 320 3.11 6.51 -7.04
CA LEU A 320 1.90 6.34 -7.85
C LEU A 320 1.27 7.70 -8.22
N ASN A 321 1.06 8.57 -7.22
CA ASN A 321 0.45 9.88 -7.45
C ASN A 321 1.30 10.74 -8.40
N ALA A 322 2.63 10.71 -8.24
CA ALA A 322 3.56 11.39 -9.13
C ALA A 322 3.57 10.79 -10.55
N HIS A 323 3.57 9.46 -10.67
CA HIS A 323 3.59 8.76 -11.97
C HIS A 323 2.36 9.08 -12.81
N TYR A 324 1.18 9.00 -12.22
CA TYR A 324 -0.06 9.25 -12.95
C TYR A 324 -0.36 10.73 -13.15
N GLY A 325 0.11 11.62 -12.26
CA GLY A 325 -0.14 13.06 -12.38
C GLY A 325 -1.63 13.37 -12.45
N ALA A 326 -2.13 13.82 -13.61
CA ALA A 326 -3.56 14.08 -13.87
C ALA A 326 -4.32 12.89 -14.50
N GLN A 327 -3.63 11.82 -14.90
CA GLN A 327 -4.26 10.66 -15.54
C GLN A 327 -5.24 9.96 -14.58
N PRO A 328 -6.30 9.33 -15.11
CA PRO A 328 -7.25 8.58 -14.30
C PRO A 328 -6.67 7.24 -13.86
N TRP A 329 -6.81 6.95 -12.58
CA TRP A 329 -6.49 5.67 -11.94
C TRP A 329 -7.22 5.57 -10.60
N THR A 330 -7.34 4.37 -10.05
CA THR A 330 -7.97 4.16 -8.74
C THR A 330 -7.17 3.16 -7.91
N ALA A 331 -7.02 3.44 -6.62
CA ALA A 331 -6.57 2.50 -5.60
C ALA A 331 -7.75 2.13 -4.69
N ILE A 332 -8.00 0.84 -4.54
CA ILE A 332 -8.92 0.29 -3.56
C ILE A 332 -8.09 -0.29 -2.40
N GLN A 333 -8.25 0.27 -1.20
CA GLN A 333 -7.74 -0.32 0.03
C GLN A 333 -8.82 -1.19 0.66
N TRP A 334 -8.51 -2.47 0.83
CA TRP A 334 -9.34 -3.45 1.50
C TRP A 334 -8.99 -3.45 2.97
N HIS A 335 -9.95 -3.02 3.80
CA HIS A 335 -9.85 -3.03 5.25
C HIS A 335 -10.84 -4.03 5.83
N GLY A 336 -10.62 -4.33 7.11
CA GLY A 336 -11.45 -5.20 7.91
C GLY A 336 -11.96 -4.50 9.15
N MET A 337 -13.26 -4.65 9.41
CA MET A 337 -13.90 -4.25 10.67
C MET A 337 -14.51 -5.47 11.37
N ALA A 338 -14.78 -5.35 12.67
CA ALA A 338 -15.53 -6.38 13.38
C ALA A 338 -17.01 -6.33 12.95
N SER A 339 -17.72 -7.46 13.05
CA SER A 339 -19.16 -7.54 12.75
C SER A 339 -20.03 -6.62 13.59
N SER A 340 -19.51 -6.16 14.73
CA SER A 340 -20.17 -5.24 15.65
C SER A 340 -19.79 -3.77 15.43
N THR A 341 -18.81 -3.47 14.58
CA THR A 341 -18.31 -2.11 14.36
C THR A 341 -19.37 -1.25 13.66
N CYS A 342 -20.04 -1.80 12.65
CA CYS A 342 -21.08 -1.12 11.90
C CYS A 342 -22.31 -2.00 11.74
N ALA A 343 -23.49 -1.39 11.63
CA ALA A 343 -24.71 -2.13 11.31
C ALA A 343 -24.71 -2.65 9.85
N SER A 344 -23.94 -2.01 8.98
CA SER A 344 -23.65 -2.46 7.63
C SER A 344 -22.57 -3.53 7.61
N GLU A 345 -22.68 -4.46 6.67
CA GLU A 345 -21.69 -5.52 6.44
C GLU A 345 -20.46 -5.00 5.69
N VAL A 346 -20.68 -4.00 4.82
CA VAL A 346 -19.66 -3.36 4.01
C VAL A 346 -19.89 -1.86 3.97
N PHE A 347 -18.84 -1.09 4.23
CA PHE A 347 -18.86 0.37 4.12
C PHE A 347 -17.83 0.88 3.11
N PHE A 348 -18.29 1.66 2.14
CA PHE A 348 -17.47 2.24 1.08
C PHE A 348 -17.21 3.71 1.37
N THR A 349 -15.96 4.17 1.25
CA THR A 349 -15.63 5.59 1.41
C THR A 349 -14.52 6.05 0.47
N HIS A 350 -14.57 7.34 0.11
CA HIS A 350 -13.46 8.02 -0.54
C HIS A 350 -12.44 8.62 0.45
N GLY A 351 -12.53 8.34 1.75
CA GLY A 351 -11.69 8.99 2.76
C GLY A 351 -12.14 10.40 3.13
N VAL A 352 -13.41 10.74 2.84
CA VAL A 352 -14.06 12.02 3.15
C VAL A 352 -15.54 11.78 3.47
N THR A 353 -16.17 12.68 4.24
CA THR A 353 -17.58 12.58 4.64
C THR A 353 -18.57 12.98 3.56
N THR A 354 -18.09 13.50 2.42
CA THR A 354 -18.92 13.87 1.29
C THR A 354 -19.52 12.63 0.64
N ASN A 355 -20.82 12.68 0.35
CA ASN A 355 -21.49 11.60 -0.37
C ASN A 355 -20.84 11.35 -1.75
N PRO A 356 -20.68 10.08 -2.15
CA PRO A 356 -20.33 9.72 -3.51
C PRO A 356 -21.34 10.30 -4.50
N ALA A 357 -20.86 10.87 -5.61
CA ALA A 357 -21.68 11.43 -6.66
C ALA A 357 -22.25 10.32 -7.54
N PRO A 358 -23.51 10.41 -8.00
CA PRO A 358 -24.06 9.41 -8.91
C PRO A 358 -23.17 9.20 -10.14
N GLY A 359 -22.75 7.95 -10.37
CA GLY A 359 -21.88 7.57 -11.49
C GLY A 359 -20.38 7.65 -11.21
N ASP A 360 -19.94 8.07 -10.02
CA ASP A 360 -18.54 7.87 -9.61
C ASP A 360 -18.25 6.36 -9.40
N LYS A 361 -16.98 5.96 -9.46
CA LYS A 361 -16.56 4.56 -9.41
C LYS A 361 -16.96 3.83 -8.12
N LEU A 362 -16.96 4.50 -6.97
CA LEU A 362 -17.42 3.92 -5.71
C LEU A 362 -18.93 3.68 -5.77
N SER A 363 -19.70 4.68 -6.22
CA SER A 363 -21.16 4.54 -6.36
C SER A 363 -21.56 3.42 -7.35
N LEU A 364 -20.80 3.26 -8.43
CA LEU A 364 -20.98 2.20 -9.42
C LEU A 364 -20.61 0.83 -8.84
N LEU A 365 -19.49 0.71 -8.10
CA LEU A 365 -19.11 -0.54 -7.43
C LEU A 365 -20.13 -0.97 -6.39
N LYS A 366 -20.60 -0.03 -5.56
CA LYS A 366 -21.66 -0.31 -4.59
C LYS A 366 -22.93 -0.83 -5.29
N SER A 367 -23.32 -0.21 -6.40
CA SER A 367 -24.51 -0.62 -7.18
C SER A 367 -24.34 -1.98 -7.83
N ALA A 368 -23.17 -2.25 -8.43
CA ALA A 368 -22.84 -3.55 -9.01
C ALA A 368 -22.87 -4.64 -7.93
N MET A 369 -22.24 -4.41 -6.78
CA MET A 369 -22.28 -5.33 -5.64
C MET A 369 -23.71 -5.62 -5.17
N ALA A 370 -24.56 -4.60 -5.04
CA ALA A 370 -25.97 -4.80 -4.68
C ALA A 370 -26.74 -5.63 -5.72
N SER A 371 -26.35 -5.55 -7.01
CA SER A 371 -26.99 -6.32 -8.09
C SER A 371 -26.57 -7.80 -8.11
N HIS A 372 -25.31 -8.09 -7.78
CA HIS A 372 -24.80 -9.46 -7.70
C HIS A 372 -25.15 -10.13 -6.36
N HIS A 373 -25.39 -9.34 -5.30
CA HIS A 373 -25.61 -9.82 -3.93
C HIS A 373 -26.84 -9.16 -3.29
N SER A 374 -28.02 -9.50 -3.82
CA SER A 374 -29.30 -9.00 -3.31
C SER A 374 -29.55 -9.50 -1.89
N GLY A 375 -29.15 -8.72 -0.89
CA GLY A 375 -29.23 -9.11 0.51
C GLY A 375 -28.10 -8.52 1.34
N TRP A 376 -27.00 -8.13 0.70
CA TRP A 376 -25.91 -7.45 1.39
C TRP A 376 -26.31 -6.04 1.80
N CYS A 377 -26.02 -5.68 3.04
CA CYS A 377 -26.14 -4.33 3.56
C CYS A 377 -24.86 -3.55 3.24
N LEU A 378 -24.93 -2.81 2.13
CA LEU A 378 -23.88 -1.94 1.63
C LEU A 378 -24.15 -0.47 1.99
N GLU A 379 -23.24 0.16 2.72
CA GLU A 379 -23.30 1.58 3.09
C GLU A 379 -22.15 2.41 2.51
N ALA A 380 -22.36 3.71 2.47
CA ALA A 380 -21.38 4.72 2.08
C ALA A 380 -21.82 6.04 2.70
N PRO A 381 -20.96 7.08 2.81
CA PRO A 381 -21.38 8.38 3.33
C PRO A 381 -22.71 8.86 2.74
N GLY A 382 -23.69 9.10 3.62
CA GLY A 382 -25.03 9.54 3.26
C GLY A 382 -26.00 8.46 2.74
N SER A 383 -25.63 7.18 2.81
CA SER A 383 -26.54 6.06 2.49
C SER A 383 -26.54 5.01 3.60
N THR A 384 -27.73 4.57 4.01
CA THR A 384 -27.93 3.56 5.05
C THR A 384 -28.79 2.42 4.53
N CYS A 385 -28.43 1.17 4.85
CA CYS A 385 -29.21 -0.02 4.50
C CYS A 385 -29.76 -0.76 5.72
N ALA A 386 -29.16 -0.55 6.89
CA ALA A 386 -29.62 -1.14 8.15
C ALA A 386 -30.36 -0.11 9.01
N ALA A 387 -31.28 -0.59 9.84
CA ALA A 387 -31.83 0.22 10.93
C ALA A 387 -30.75 0.33 12.03
N GLY A 388 -30.23 1.53 12.27
CA GLY A 388 -29.16 1.76 13.24
C GLY A 388 -28.45 3.09 13.04
N SER A 389 -27.40 3.33 13.83
CA SER A 389 -26.49 4.45 13.62
C SER A 389 -25.72 4.21 12.30
N PRO A 390 -25.59 5.23 11.43
CA PRO A 390 -24.76 5.13 10.23
C PRO A 390 -23.32 4.75 10.61
N CYS A 391 -22.70 3.88 9.81
CA CYS A 391 -21.30 3.54 9.98
C CYS A 391 -20.42 4.79 9.85
N ASP A 392 -19.45 4.96 10.76
CA ASP A 392 -18.56 6.12 10.84
C ASP A 392 -17.12 5.84 10.37
N GLN A 393 -16.90 4.66 9.77
CA GLN A 393 -15.61 4.23 9.21
C GLN A 393 -15.30 4.93 7.87
N VAL A 394 -15.24 6.27 7.90
CA VAL A 394 -15.10 7.13 6.73
C VAL A 394 -13.64 7.27 6.26
N SER A 395 -12.69 6.69 6.99
CA SER A 395 -11.24 6.70 6.67
C SER A 395 -10.65 8.10 6.46
N THR A 396 -11.17 9.13 7.14
CA THR A 396 -10.70 10.54 7.00
C THR A 396 -9.27 10.76 7.53
N THR A 397 -8.78 9.84 8.35
CA THR A 397 -7.44 9.81 8.92
C THR A 397 -6.43 9.08 8.03
N ASN A 398 -6.88 8.36 7.00
CA ASN A 398 -5.99 7.60 6.13
C ASN A 398 -5.05 8.53 5.33
N VAL A 399 -3.74 8.40 5.53
CA VAL A 399 -2.74 9.31 4.95
C VAL A 399 -2.60 9.13 3.43
N GLN A 400 -2.83 7.92 2.91
CA GLN A 400 -2.90 7.69 1.46
C GLN A 400 -4.17 8.31 0.87
N GLY A 401 -5.31 8.16 1.55
CA GLY A 401 -6.57 8.79 1.15
C GLY A 401 -6.45 10.31 1.09
N ARG A 402 -5.85 10.93 2.12
CA ARG A 402 -5.54 12.36 2.13
C ARG A 402 -4.67 12.78 0.93
N LEU A 403 -3.57 12.05 0.68
CA LEU A 403 -2.69 12.32 -0.46
C LEU A 403 -3.43 12.30 -1.79
N LEU A 404 -4.17 11.22 -2.04
CA LEU A 404 -4.87 11.00 -3.31
C LEU A 404 -6.05 11.94 -3.51
N ASN A 405 -6.56 12.54 -2.44
CA ASN A 405 -7.59 13.56 -2.44
C ASN A 405 -7.04 15.00 -2.41
N GLY A 406 -5.76 15.19 -2.74
CA GLY A 406 -5.17 16.50 -3.02
C GLY A 406 -4.47 17.17 -1.83
N VAL A 407 -4.35 16.50 -0.68
CA VAL A 407 -3.49 16.97 0.40
C VAL A 407 -2.02 16.74 0.01
N SER A 408 -1.17 17.75 0.17
CA SER A 408 0.27 17.62 -0.10
C SER A 408 0.93 16.56 0.79
N ALA A 409 2.00 15.93 0.33
CA ALA A 409 2.76 14.94 1.12
C ALA A 409 3.21 15.48 2.49
N SER A 410 3.58 16.76 2.59
CA SER A 410 3.92 17.41 3.86
C SER A 410 2.72 17.67 4.78
N GLY A 411 1.50 17.66 4.24
CA GLY A 411 0.25 17.96 4.96
C GLY A 411 -0.54 16.74 5.40
N VAL A 412 -0.28 15.54 4.84
CA VAL A 412 -1.13 14.35 5.08
C VAL A 412 -1.25 13.93 6.54
N CYS A 413 -0.32 14.33 7.40
CA CYS A 413 -0.39 14.03 8.83
C CYS A 413 -1.43 14.87 9.58
N SER A 414 -1.61 16.14 9.20
CA SER A 414 -2.40 17.10 9.97
C SER A 414 -3.59 17.69 9.22
N GLN A 415 -3.66 17.52 7.90
CA GLN A 415 -4.70 18.09 7.05
C GLN A 415 -5.62 17.00 6.51
N SER A 416 -6.91 17.09 6.86
CA SER A 416 -7.95 16.29 6.21
C SER A 416 -8.18 16.79 4.79
N ALA A 417 -8.57 15.87 3.90
CA ALA A 417 -9.03 16.25 2.56
C ALA A 417 -10.40 16.93 2.64
N SER A 418 -10.61 17.99 1.87
CA SER A 418 -11.88 18.74 1.81
C SER A 418 -12.87 18.20 0.77
N SER A 419 -12.39 17.36 -0.15
CA SER A 419 -13.13 16.77 -1.27
C SER A 419 -12.45 15.49 -1.71
N TYR A 420 -13.07 14.68 -2.57
CA TYR A 420 -12.43 13.50 -3.16
C TYR A 420 -12.10 13.68 -4.64
N SER A 421 -11.09 12.94 -5.12
CA SER A 421 -10.68 12.91 -6.53
C SER A 421 -11.21 11.70 -7.30
N GLY A 422 -11.75 10.70 -6.59
CA GLY A 422 -12.12 9.38 -7.15
C GLY A 422 -10.95 8.40 -7.28
N ARG A 423 -9.73 8.80 -6.87
CA ARG A 423 -8.53 7.94 -6.91
C ARG A 423 -8.40 7.00 -5.73
N PHE A 424 -9.03 7.32 -4.61
CA PHE A 424 -8.96 6.52 -3.39
C PHE A 424 -10.34 5.98 -3.04
N ILE A 425 -10.42 4.67 -2.82
CA ILE A 425 -11.58 4.00 -2.25
C ILE A 425 -11.05 3.16 -1.09
N ALA A 426 -11.59 3.32 0.11
CA ALA A 426 -11.45 2.35 1.19
C ALA A 426 -12.76 1.58 1.34
N ILE A 427 -12.64 0.29 1.60
CA ILE A 427 -13.76 -0.62 1.80
C ILE A 427 -13.54 -1.35 3.12
N GLU A 428 -14.40 -1.04 4.09
CA GLU A 428 -14.40 -1.62 5.43
C GLU A 428 -15.39 -2.79 5.44
N GLN A 429 -14.95 -3.97 5.87
CA GLN A 429 -15.70 -5.21 5.66
C GLN A 429 -15.74 -6.05 6.94
N ASP A 430 -16.94 -6.51 7.29
CA ASP A 430 -17.11 -7.66 8.19
C ASP A 430 -16.31 -8.88 7.66
N PRO A 431 -15.74 -9.74 8.53
CA PRO A 431 -14.94 -10.89 8.12
C PRO A 431 -15.61 -11.81 7.09
N ASN A 432 -16.94 -11.96 7.14
CA ASN A 432 -17.71 -12.85 6.25
C ASN A 432 -17.80 -12.33 4.80
N PHE A 433 -17.39 -11.09 4.55
CA PHE A 433 -17.57 -10.40 3.26
C PHE A 433 -16.24 -10.20 2.50
N ARG A 434 -15.14 -10.79 2.99
CA ARG A 434 -13.78 -10.64 2.44
C ARG A 434 -13.40 -11.70 1.39
N ASN A 435 -14.34 -12.53 0.95
CA ASN A 435 -14.07 -13.51 -0.10
C ASN A 435 -14.01 -12.83 -1.47
N ALA A 436 -12.83 -12.82 -2.11
CA ALA A 436 -12.63 -12.18 -3.41
C ALA A 436 -13.62 -12.62 -4.49
N GLN A 437 -14.09 -13.86 -4.49
CA GLN A 437 -15.01 -14.36 -5.53
C GLN A 437 -16.31 -13.57 -5.59
N ASP A 438 -16.78 -13.06 -4.46
CA ASP A 438 -17.99 -12.24 -4.38
C ASP A 438 -17.79 -10.86 -5.02
N TRP A 439 -16.54 -10.40 -5.15
CA TRP A 439 -16.20 -9.06 -5.63
C TRP A 439 -15.81 -9.00 -7.10
N ILE A 440 -15.29 -10.10 -7.67
CA ILE A 440 -14.68 -10.11 -9.01
C ILE A 440 -15.62 -9.59 -10.10
N ALA A 441 -16.88 -10.05 -10.12
CA ALA A 441 -17.84 -9.65 -11.14
C ALA A 441 -18.11 -8.14 -11.10
N SER A 442 -18.41 -7.61 -9.91
CA SER A 442 -18.70 -6.19 -9.70
C SER A 442 -17.50 -5.29 -10.01
N VAL A 443 -16.28 -5.72 -9.64
CA VAL A 443 -15.07 -4.93 -9.96
C VAL A 443 -14.83 -4.89 -11.47
N ASN A 444 -14.95 -6.02 -12.18
CA ASN A 444 -14.81 -6.05 -13.64
C ASN A 444 -15.91 -5.28 -14.38
N GLU A 445 -17.11 -5.20 -13.82
CA GLU A 445 -18.19 -4.38 -14.39
C GLU A 445 -17.85 -2.89 -14.33
N VAL A 446 -17.26 -2.44 -13.22
CA VAL A 446 -16.95 -1.02 -12.99
C VAL A 446 -15.65 -0.59 -13.65
N TRP A 447 -14.66 -1.47 -13.71
CA TRP A 447 -13.41 -1.27 -14.45
C TRP A 447 -13.33 -2.34 -15.54
N PRO A 448 -13.91 -2.11 -16.74
CA PRO A 448 -13.88 -3.08 -17.83
C PRO A 448 -12.50 -3.20 -18.49
#